data_AF-A0A8J1MGG0-F1
#
_entry.id   AF-A0A8J1MGG0-F1
#
_cell.length_a   1.000
_cell.length_b   1.000
_cell.length_c   1.000
_cell.angle_alpha   90.00
_cell.angle_beta   90.00
_cell.angle_gamma   90.00
#
_symmetry.space_group_name_H-M   'P 1'
#
loop_
_entity.id
_entity.type
_entity.pdbx_description
1 polymer ?
#
loop_
_entity_poly.entity_id
_entity_poly.type
_entity_poly.pdbx_seq_one_letter_code
_entity_poly.pdbx_strand_id
1 'polypeptide(L)'
;MFVYKIQVVTGNFLSAGTLDSISLHLIGSNGESTKYKLDDCGDESKPGAVDEYTVSSEKDLGEILLVRIIKEQYLFFPTDTWFCNYITVTCPKGELYQFPYYKWIEGFVTVDIPQGKGFILSAGVNPIVRQQRQSELEKKRQTYGWKSYVDGAPRCINVDSTADLPPNEQFSFMKKCSFSFLALPGIIGVKIFGLSNCKESWKDLNDIKKVFFFEETENSECPTSENIFHISTTG
;
A
#
# COMPACT_ATOMS: atom_id res chain seq x y z
N MET A 1 -5.24 -12.27 -36.16
CA MET A 1 -5.69 -11.48 -35.02
C MET A 1 -5.55 -12.35 -33.77
N PHE A 2 -4.71 -11.94 -32.84
CA PHE A 2 -4.48 -12.61 -31.56
C PHE A 2 -5.30 -11.90 -30.49
N VAL A 3 -6.01 -12.68 -29.67
CA VAL A 3 -6.93 -12.16 -28.65
C VAL A 3 -6.37 -12.50 -27.27
N TYR A 4 -6.16 -11.47 -26.45
CA TYR A 4 -5.66 -11.57 -25.09
C TYR A 4 -6.79 -11.18 -24.14
N LYS A 5 -7.08 -12.01 -23.15
CA LYS A 5 -8.04 -11.68 -22.09
C LYS A 5 -7.29 -11.09 -20.91
N ILE A 6 -7.64 -9.89 -20.50
CA ILE A 6 -7.04 -9.21 -19.37
C ILE A 6 -8.07 -9.16 -18.26
N GLN A 7 -7.70 -9.52 -17.05
CA GLN A 7 -8.56 -9.34 -15.88
C GLN A 7 -7.84 -8.43 -14.89
N VAL A 8 -8.51 -7.36 -14.50
CA VAL A 8 -8.01 -6.36 -13.58
C VAL A 8 -8.77 -6.49 -12.27
N VAL A 9 -8.05 -6.64 -11.16
CA VAL A 9 -8.65 -6.77 -9.84
C VAL A 9 -8.40 -5.50 -9.05
N THR A 10 -9.48 -4.83 -8.67
CA THR A 10 -9.46 -3.62 -7.84
C THR A 10 -9.51 -4.00 -6.35
N GLY A 11 -8.79 -3.25 -5.51
CA GLY A 11 -8.78 -3.46 -4.06
C GLY A 11 -10.17 -3.34 -3.44
N ASN A 12 -10.45 -4.08 -2.37
CA ASN A 12 -11.72 -3.99 -1.64
C ASN A 12 -11.67 -2.98 -0.48
N PHE A 13 -10.86 -1.94 -0.61
CA PHE A 13 -10.79 -0.87 0.40
C PHE A 13 -11.84 0.19 0.11
N LEU A 14 -12.27 0.91 1.14
CA LEU A 14 -13.12 2.09 0.94
C LEU A 14 -12.42 3.07 -0.02
N SER A 15 -13.14 3.50 -1.06
CA SER A 15 -12.61 4.39 -2.11
C SER A 15 -11.41 3.83 -2.87
N ALA A 16 -11.26 2.51 -2.97
CA ALA A 16 -10.26 1.87 -3.81
C ALA A 16 -10.52 2.00 -5.32
N GLY A 17 -11.76 2.37 -5.69
CA GLY A 17 -12.18 2.49 -7.08
C GLY A 17 -11.89 3.84 -7.71
N THR A 18 -12.11 3.93 -9.03
CA THR A 18 -11.86 5.15 -9.80
C THR A 18 -12.96 5.43 -10.83
N LEU A 19 -13.16 6.71 -11.10
CA LEU A 19 -13.99 7.26 -12.17
C LEU A 19 -13.13 7.81 -13.32
N ASP A 20 -11.80 7.81 -13.18
CA ASP A 20 -10.87 8.24 -14.21
C ASP A 20 -10.81 7.23 -15.36
N SER A 21 -10.41 7.70 -16.55
CA SER A 21 -10.29 6.83 -17.70
C SER A 21 -9.00 6.03 -17.62
N ILE A 22 -9.12 4.71 -17.53
CA ILE A 22 -7.98 3.80 -17.53
C ILE A 22 -7.80 3.24 -18.94
N SER A 23 -6.56 3.13 -19.39
CA SER A 23 -6.22 2.40 -20.61
C SER A 23 -5.12 1.39 -20.34
N LEU A 24 -5.18 0.26 -21.04
CA LEU A 24 -4.25 -0.85 -20.92
C LEU A 24 -3.47 -1.05 -22.21
N HIS A 25 -2.19 -1.37 -22.06
CA HIS A 25 -1.29 -1.73 -23.16
C HIS A 25 -0.44 -2.94 -22.74
N LEU A 26 -0.43 -3.99 -23.56
CA LEU A 26 0.41 -5.16 -23.32
C LEU A 26 1.75 -4.99 -24.04
N ILE A 27 2.84 -5.23 -23.33
CA ILE A 27 4.20 -5.16 -23.89
C ILE A 27 4.78 -6.57 -23.81
N GLY A 28 4.95 -7.20 -24.98
CA GLY A 28 5.52 -8.53 -25.11
C GLY A 28 6.92 -8.52 -25.73
N SER A 29 7.54 -9.69 -25.82
CA SER A 29 8.86 -9.86 -26.42
C SER A 29 8.93 -9.46 -27.90
N ASN A 30 7.81 -9.57 -28.62
CA ASN A 30 7.74 -9.38 -30.07
C ASN A 30 7.06 -8.08 -30.49
N GLY A 31 6.62 -7.25 -29.54
CA GLY A 31 5.94 -5.99 -29.81
C GLY A 31 4.92 -5.61 -28.73
N GLU A 32 4.14 -4.57 -29.03
CA GLU A 32 3.11 -4.04 -28.15
C GLU A 32 1.71 -4.26 -28.75
N SER A 33 0.69 -4.37 -27.90
CA SER A 33 -0.70 -4.47 -28.34
C SER A 33 -1.23 -3.12 -28.85
N THR A 34 -2.51 -3.06 -29.22
CA THR A 34 -3.20 -1.78 -29.36
C THR A 34 -3.55 -1.20 -27.98
N LYS A 35 -3.64 0.14 -27.86
CA LYS A 35 -4.16 0.81 -26.66
C LYS A 35 -5.64 0.46 -26.51
N TYR A 36 -5.98 -0.20 -25.42
CA TYR A 36 -7.37 -0.52 -25.09
C TYR A 36 -7.84 0.41 -23.98
N LYS A 37 -8.83 1.25 -24.28
CA LYS A 37 -9.44 2.16 -23.30
C LYS A 37 -10.53 1.39 -22.56
N LEU A 38 -10.49 1.43 -21.23
CA LEU A 38 -11.57 0.99 -20.35
C LEU A 38 -12.64 2.08 -20.42
N ASP A 39 -13.66 1.84 -21.25
CA ASP A 39 -14.70 2.81 -21.57
C ASP A 39 -16.04 2.08 -21.58
N ASP A 40 -16.38 1.43 -20.47
CA ASP A 40 -17.75 0.98 -20.22
C ASP A 40 -18.36 1.66 -18.99
N CYS A 41 -19.59 2.11 -19.17
CA CYS A 41 -20.22 3.15 -18.38
C CYS A 41 -20.66 2.63 -17.00
N GLY A 42 -19.82 2.84 -15.98
CA GLY A 42 -20.28 3.09 -14.60
C GLY A 42 -20.22 1.93 -13.58
N ASP A 43 -19.77 0.73 -13.96
CA ASP A 43 -19.60 -0.40 -13.02
C ASP A 43 -18.13 -0.87 -12.85
N GLU A 44 -17.25 -0.48 -13.78
CA GLU A 44 -15.86 -0.91 -13.78
C GLU A 44 -15.03 -0.20 -12.70
N SER A 45 -14.01 -0.89 -12.19
CA SER A 45 -13.10 -0.38 -11.16
C SER A 45 -13.77 0.04 -9.85
N LYS A 46 -14.92 -0.54 -9.48
CA LYS A 46 -15.48 -0.40 -8.13
C LYS A 46 -14.59 -1.10 -7.09
N PRO A 47 -14.64 -0.71 -5.81
CA PRO A 47 -13.96 -1.46 -4.75
C PRO A 47 -14.35 -2.95 -4.79
N GLY A 48 -13.34 -3.82 -4.90
CA GLY A 48 -13.51 -5.27 -5.00
C GLY A 48 -13.98 -5.78 -6.37
N ALA A 49 -14.08 -4.92 -7.38
CA ALA A 49 -14.44 -5.32 -8.73
C ALA A 49 -13.35 -6.17 -9.40
N VAL A 50 -13.82 -7.08 -10.25
CA VAL A 50 -13.00 -7.93 -11.11
C VAL A 50 -13.47 -7.67 -12.53
N ASP A 51 -12.72 -6.85 -13.25
CA ASP A 51 -13.10 -6.39 -14.57
C ASP A 51 -12.37 -7.23 -15.63
N GLU A 52 -13.12 -7.79 -16.59
CA GLU A 52 -12.57 -8.60 -17.67
C GLU A 52 -12.62 -7.86 -19.01
N TYR A 53 -11.48 -7.84 -19.70
CA TYR A 53 -11.26 -7.10 -20.92
C TYR A 53 -10.67 -8.00 -22.00
N THR A 54 -10.95 -7.65 -23.25
CA THR A 54 -10.44 -8.38 -24.41
C THR A 54 -9.66 -7.44 -25.32
N VAL A 55 -8.34 -7.65 -25.40
CA VAL A 55 -7.44 -6.84 -26.23
C VAL A 55 -7.02 -7.65 -27.46
N SER A 56 -7.19 -7.06 -28.64
CA SER A 56 -6.77 -7.65 -29.90
C SER A 56 -5.42 -7.07 -30.36
N SER A 57 -4.59 -7.94 -30.93
CA SER A 57 -3.33 -7.58 -31.58
C SER A 57 -3.26 -8.19 -32.97
N GLU A 58 -2.66 -7.45 -33.91
CA GLU A 58 -2.39 -7.95 -35.25
C GLU A 58 -1.35 -9.08 -35.25
N LYS A 59 -0.38 -9.00 -34.33
CA LYS A 59 0.76 -9.92 -34.22
C LYS A 59 0.78 -10.62 -32.86
N ASP A 60 1.40 -11.81 -32.82
CA ASP A 60 1.66 -12.51 -31.56
C ASP A 60 2.71 -11.72 -30.77
N LEU A 61 2.33 -11.23 -29.60
CA LEU A 61 3.19 -10.46 -28.70
C LEU A 61 4.31 -11.32 -28.08
N GLY A 62 4.22 -12.65 -28.18
CA GLY A 62 5.17 -13.56 -27.55
C GLY A 62 4.98 -13.61 -26.04
N GLU A 63 6.08 -13.69 -25.29
CA GLU A 63 6.05 -13.66 -23.83
C GLU A 63 5.62 -12.25 -23.37
N ILE A 64 4.58 -12.15 -22.54
CA ILE A 64 4.11 -10.87 -22.02
C ILE A 64 5.01 -10.43 -20.87
N LEU A 65 5.73 -9.33 -21.06
CA LEU A 65 6.77 -8.85 -20.16
C LEU A 65 6.24 -7.83 -19.16
N LEU A 66 5.48 -6.84 -19.67
CA LEU A 66 4.91 -5.75 -18.89
C LEU A 66 3.45 -5.51 -19.28
N VAL A 67 2.68 -5.04 -18.30
CA VAL A 67 1.38 -4.39 -18.54
C VAL A 67 1.54 -2.91 -18.24
N ARG A 68 1.24 -2.06 -19.22
CA ARG A 68 1.23 -0.62 -19.05
C ARG A 68 -0.20 -0.15 -18.79
N ILE A 69 -0.38 0.50 -17.65
CA ILE A 69 -1.61 1.19 -17.26
C ILE A 69 -1.41 2.68 -17.52
N ILE A 70 -2.38 3.31 -18.17
CA ILE A 70 -2.43 4.74 -18.40
C ILE A 70 -3.70 5.26 -17.73
N LYS A 71 -3.56 6.08 -16.68
CA LYS A 71 -4.69 6.75 -16.01
C LYS A 71 -4.76 8.18 -16.51
N GLU A 72 -5.85 8.53 -17.16
CA GLU A 72 -6.10 9.82 -17.81
C GLU A 72 -7.37 10.46 -17.23
N GLN A 73 -7.48 11.78 -17.33
CA GLN A 73 -8.64 12.51 -16.84
C GLN A 73 -9.91 12.08 -17.57
N TYR A 74 -10.95 11.73 -16.82
CA TYR A 74 -12.28 11.60 -17.39
C TYR A 74 -13.03 12.94 -17.34
N LEU A 75 -13.27 13.52 -18.52
CA LEU A 75 -13.97 14.79 -18.68
C LEU A 75 -13.37 15.92 -17.81
N PHE A 76 -14.17 16.51 -16.93
CA PHE A 76 -13.81 17.62 -16.03
C PHE A 76 -13.85 17.21 -14.55
N PHE A 77 -13.89 15.90 -14.27
CA PHE A 77 -13.85 15.41 -12.90
C PHE A 77 -12.45 15.62 -12.29
N PRO A 78 -12.38 15.87 -10.96
CA PRO A 78 -11.10 15.92 -10.25
C PRO A 78 -10.43 14.54 -10.28
N THR A 79 -9.10 14.52 -10.24
CA THR A 79 -8.36 13.24 -10.12
C THR A 79 -8.79 12.50 -8.87
N ASP A 80 -8.92 11.19 -9.00
CA ASP A 80 -9.07 10.30 -7.86
C ASP A 80 -7.83 9.39 -7.71
N THR A 81 -7.92 8.47 -6.75
CA THR A 81 -6.88 7.47 -6.48
C THR A 81 -7.46 6.08 -6.68
N TRP A 82 -6.76 5.22 -7.42
CA TRP A 82 -7.19 3.85 -7.70
C TRP A 82 -6.26 2.84 -7.04
N PHE A 83 -6.79 1.84 -6.32
CA PHE A 83 -5.99 0.74 -5.80
C PHE A 83 -6.10 -0.49 -6.68
N CYS A 84 -5.04 -0.80 -7.41
CA CYS A 84 -4.96 -2.02 -8.22
C CYS A 84 -4.26 -3.12 -7.42
N ASN A 85 -4.94 -4.26 -7.23
CA ASN A 85 -4.36 -5.45 -6.60
C ASN A 85 -3.38 -6.13 -7.56
N TYR A 86 -3.91 -6.71 -8.64
CA TYR A 86 -3.13 -7.41 -9.64
C TYR A 86 -3.89 -7.47 -10.96
N ILE A 87 -3.14 -7.76 -12.03
CA ILE A 87 -3.67 -7.97 -13.37
C ILE A 87 -3.29 -9.37 -13.81
N THR A 88 -4.21 -10.07 -14.47
CA THR A 88 -3.92 -11.34 -15.12
C THR A 88 -4.14 -11.20 -16.62
N VAL A 89 -3.28 -11.84 -17.41
CA VAL A 89 -3.36 -11.84 -18.87
C VAL A 89 -3.36 -13.28 -19.35
N THR A 90 -4.46 -13.69 -19.98
CA THR A 90 -4.60 -14.99 -20.64
C THR A 90 -4.28 -14.83 -22.12
N CYS A 91 -3.22 -15.48 -22.57
CA CYS A 91 -2.78 -15.45 -23.96
C CYS A 91 -3.69 -16.33 -24.85
N PRO A 92 -3.69 -16.09 -26.18
CA PRO A 92 -4.45 -16.91 -27.14
C PRO A 92 -4.14 -18.42 -27.05
N LYS A 93 -2.91 -18.76 -26.64
CA LYS A 93 -2.44 -20.15 -26.46
C LYS A 93 -2.85 -20.77 -25.12
N GLY A 94 -3.53 -20.02 -24.25
CA GLY A 94 -3.98 -20.46 -22.92
C GLY A 94 -2.99 -20.20 -21.79
N GLU A 95 -1.82 -19.64 -22.07
CA GLU A 95 -0.84 -19.27 -21.04
C GLU A 95 -1.35 -18.10 -20.18
N LEU A 96 -1.19 -18.21 -18.86
CA LEU A 96 -1.62 -17.20 -17.89
C LEU A 96 -0.40 -16.46 -17.33
N TYR A 97 -0.41 -15.14 -17.45
CA TYR A 97 0.60 -14.24 -16.89
C TYR A 97 -0.02 -13.42 -15.77
N GLN A 98 0.68 -13.29 -14.65
CA GLN A 98 0.23 -12.52 -13.48
C GLN A 98 1.12 -11.31 -13.26
N PHE A 99 0.51 -10.17 -12.95
CA PHE A 99 1.15 -8.87 -12.75
C PHE A 99 0.68 -8.28 -11.42
N PRO A 100 1.30 -8.66 -10.29
CA PRO A 100 0.97 -8.12 -8.98
C PRO A 100 1.41 -6.67 -8.88
N TYR A 101 0.55 -5.80 -8.34
CA TYR A 101 0.85 -4.37 -8.16
C TYR A 101 0.66 -3.91 -6.72
N TYR A 102 -0.50 -4.19 -6.13
CA TYR A 102 -0.89 -3.92 -4.74
C TYR A 102 -0.55 -2.50 -4.26
N LYS A 103 -0.83 -1.51 -5.10
CA LYS A 103 -0.51 -0.11 -4.85
C LYS A 103 -1.60 0.82 -5.38
N TRP A 104 -1.69 1.97 -4.74
CA TRP A 104 -2.42 3.14 -5.21
C TRP A 104 -1.73 3.77 -6.42
N ILE A 105 -2.54 4.06 -7.44
CA ILE A 105 -2.22 4.86 -8.61
C ILE A 105 -2.93 6.20 -8.42
N GLU A 106 -2.15 7.24 -8.16
CA GLU A 106 -2.64 8.60 -7.93
C GLU A 106 -2.30 9.50 -9.12
N GLY A 107 -3.20 10.42 -9.45
CA GLY A 107 -3.00 11.39 -10.52
C GLY A 107 -3.14 10.77 -11.91
N PHE A 108 -2.73 11.56 -12.91
CA PHE A 108 -2.68 11.12 -14.31
C PHE A 108 -1.28 10.64 -14.64
N VAL A 109 -1.11 9.32 -14.67
CA VAL A 109 0.20 8.69 -14.74
C VAL A 109 0.18 7.47 -15.65
N THR A 110 1.35 7.16 -16.22
CA THR A 110 1.62 5.90 -16.90
C THR A 110 2.49 5.03 -16.01
N VAL A 111 2.04 3.80 -15.77
CA VAL A 111 2.69 2.82 -14.91
C VAL A 111 2.94 1.54 -15.68
N ASP A 112 4.20 1.14 -15.74
CA ASP A 112 4.63 -0.13 -16.34
C ASP A 112 4.83 -1.17 -15.23
N ILE A 113 4.01 -2.22 -15.26
CA ILE A 113 3.97 -3.29 -14.25
C ILE A 113 4.63 -4.53 -14.84
N PRO A 114 5.75 -5.00 -14.27
CA PRO A 114 6.40 -6.22 -14.72
C PRO A 114 5.66 -7.48 -14.25
N GLN A 115 5.91 -8.59 -14.94
CA GLN A 115 5.40 -9.90 -14.53
C GLN A 115 5.81 -10.23 -13.08
N GLY A 116 4.93 -10.92 -12.35
CA GLY A 116 5.10 -11.25 -10.93
C GLY A 116 6.16 -12.31 -10.62
N LYS A 117 6.74 -12.96 -11.64
CA LYS A 117 7.83 -13.90 -11.46
C LYS A 117 9.07 -13.14 -11.02
N GLY A 118 9.50 -13.32 -9.78
CA GLY A 118 10.71 -12.69 -9.26
C GLY A 118 11.96 -13.11 -10.06
N PHE A 119 12.83 -12.14 -10.35
CA PHE A 119 14.11 -12.39 -11.00
C PHE A 119 15.21 -11.50 -10.39
N ILE A 120 16.45 -11.97 -10.49
CA ILE A 120 17.65 -11.18 -10.18
C ILE A 120 18.09 -10.51 -11.49
N LEU A 121 18.43 -9.22 -11.43
CA LEU A 121 18.95 -8.46 -12.57
C LEU A 121 20.30 -9.04 -13.04
N SER A 122 20.24 -9.99 -13.95
CA SER A 122 21.38 -10.66 -14.58
C SER A 122 21.42 -10.35 -16.08
N ALA A 123 22.51 -10.72 -16.77
CA ALA A 123 22.67 -10.44 -18.20
C ALA A 123 21.63 -11.12 -19.10
N GLY A 124 20.97 -12.19 -18.63
CA GLY A 124 19.96 -12.93 -19.40
C GLY A 124 18.53 -12.36 -19.30
N VAL A 125 18.29 -11.30 -18.52
CA VAL A 125 16.96 -10.68 -18.39
C VAL A 125 16.66 -9.83 -19.61
N ASN A 126 15.42 -9.88 -20.10
CA ASN A 126 14.97 -9.08 -21.24
C ASN A 126 15.28 -7.57 -21.02
N PRO A 127 15.86 -6.88 -22.02
CA PRO A 127 16.26 -5.48 -21.89
C PRO A 127 15.10 -4.54 -21.53
N ILE A 128 13.88 -4.82 -21.99
CA ILE A 128 12.68 -4.03 -21.68
C ILE A 128 12.40 -4.05 -20.17
N VAL A 129 12.41 -5.25 -19.58
CA VAL A 129 12.20 -5.45 -18.14
C VAL A 129 13.33 -4.81 -17.33
N ARG A 130 14.57 -4.94 -17.81
CA ARG A 130 15.74 -4.31 -17.16
C ARG A 130 15.63 -2.78 -17.15
N GLN A 131 15.23 -2.18 -18.27
CA GLN A 131 15.04 -0.74 -18.38
C GLN A 131 13.90 -0.26 -17.47
N GLN A 132 12.75 -0.94 -17.48
CA GLN A 132 11.64 -0.65 -16.58
C GLN A 132 12.10 -0.67 -15.12
N ARG A 133 12.88 -1.68 -14.71
CA ARG A 133 13.37 -1.80 -13.35
C ARG A 133 14.34 -0.69 -12.96
N GLN A 134 15.21 -0.27 -13.87
CA GLN A 134 16.11 0.86 -13.63
C GLN A 134 15.33 2.16 -13.39
N SER A 135 14.34 2.45 -14.24
CA SER A 135 13.46 3.60 -14.09
C SER A 135 12.65 3.57 -12.79
N GLU A 136 12.16 2.40 -12.38
CA GLU A 136 11.46 2.24 -11.09
C GLU A 136 12.39 2.55 -9.90
N LEU A 137 13.62 2.03 -9.93
CA LEU A 137 14.60 2.25 -8.86
C LEU A 137 15.06 3.70 -8.79
N GLU A 138 15.21 4.37 -9.92
CA GLU A 138 15.55 5.80 -9.96
C GLU A 138 14.45 6.66 -9.33
N LYS A 139 13.19 6.43 -9.72
CA LYS A 139 12.03 7.09 -9.08
C LYS A 139 12.02 6.84 -7.57
N LYS A 140 12.21 5.59 -7.13
CA LYS A 140 12.28 5.26 -5.70
C LYS A 140 13.41 5.98 -4.97
N ARG A 141 14.59 6.11 -5.57
CA ARG A 141 15.71 6.85 -4.94
C ARG A 141 15.40 8.33 -4.77
N GLN A 142 14.63 8.92 -5.68
CA GLN A 142 14.18 10.31 -5.59
C GLN A 142 13.08 10.48 -4.54
N THR A 143 12.16 9.51 -4.44
CA THR A 143 11.05 9.53 -3.48
C THR A 143 11.49 9.23 -2.04
N TYR A 144 12.41 8.27 -1.85
CA TYR A 144 12.79 7.75 -0.53
C TYR A 144 14.19 8.21 -0.13
N GLY A 145 14.25 9.39 0.48
CA GLY A 145 15.46 9.92 1.11
C GLY A 145 15.68 9.39 2.53
N TRP A 146 16.93 9.45 3.00
CA TRP A 146 17.29 9.12 4.37
C TRP A 146 17.66 10.39 5.16
N LYS A 147 17.22 10.49 6.41
CA LYS A 147 17.70 11.49 7.38
C LYS A 147 18.16 10.84 8.69
N SER A 148 19.01 11.54 9.42
CA SER A 148 19.36 11.17 10.80
C SER A 148 18.43 11.91 11.75
N TYR A 149 17.74 11.18 12.61
CA TYR A 149 16.88 11.81 13.62
C TYR A 149 17.73 12.43 14.76
N VAL A 150 18.70 11.66 15.24
CA VAL A 150 19.68 12.07 16.25
C VAL A 150 20.99 11.30 16.00
N ASP A 151 22.13 11.88 16.37
CA ASP A 151 23.43 11.24 16.22
C ASP A 151 23.48 9.92 16.99
N GLY A 152 23.98 8.87 16.34
CA GLY A 152 24.06 7.51 16.89
C GLY A 152 22.79 6.67 16.72
N ALA A 153 21.65 7.25 16.34
CA ALA A 153 20.44 6.48 16.02
C ALA A 153 20.47 5.93 14.58
N PRO A 154 19.73 4.83 14.29
CA PRO A 154 19.48 4.40 12.93
C PRO A 154 18.85 5.51 12.09
N ARG A 155 19.25 5.61 10.81
CA ARG A 155 18.65 6.57 9.86
C ARG A 155 17.18 6.22 9.63
N CYS A 156 16.36 7.24 9.40
CA CYS A 156 14.94 7.13 9.10
C CYS A 156 14.59 7.79 7.76
N ILE A 157 13.36 7.63 7.32
CA ILE A 157 12.86 8.26 6.10
C ILE A 157 12.87 9.79 6.24
N ASN A 158 13.30 10.47 5.18
CA ASN A 158 13.42 11.92 5.13
C ASN A 158 12.06 12.60 4.90
N VAL A 159 11.18 12.56 5.89
CA VAL A 159 9.89 13.27 5.92
C VAL A 159 9.66 13.90 7.29
N ASP A 160 9.01 15.06 7.34
CA ASP A 160 8.78 15.78 8.59
C ASP A 160 7.42 15.47 9.20
N SER A 161 6.42 15.18 8.36
CA SER A 161 5.09 14.75 8.77
C SER A 161 4.66 13.46 8.07
N THR A 162 3.70 12.75 8.65
CA THR A 162 3.07 11.59 8.02
C THR A 162 2.27 11.96 6.77
N ALA A 163 1.91 13.24 6.60
CA ALA A 163 1.27 13.76 5.40
C ALA A 163 2.23 13.84 4.20
N ASP A 164 3.53 13.99 4.45
CA ASP A 164 4.57 14.10 3.40
C ASP A 164 5.05 12.72 2.90
N LEU A 165 4.56 11.64 3.52
CA LEU A 165 4.86 10.30 3.07
C LEU A 165 4.24 10.04 1.70
N PRO A 166 4.92 9.25 0.84
CA PRO A 166 4.33 8.80 -0.40
C PRO A 166 2.98 8.11 -0.14
N PRO A 167 1.98 8.28 -1.01
CA PRO A 167 0.61 7.81 -0.77
C PRO A 167 0.54 6.32 -0.40
N ASN A 168 1.39 5.52 -1.03
CA ASN A 168 1.48 4.07 -0.81
C ASN A 168 2.07 3.66 0.55
N GLU A 169 2.73 4.58 1.26
CA GLU A 169 3.28 4.36 2.61
C GLU A 169 2.42 4.99 3.71
N GLN A 170 1.39 5.76 3.33
CA GLN A 170 0.44 6.31 4.29
C GLN A 170 -0.51 5.24 4.80
N PHE A 171 -1.01 5.44 6.02
CA PHE A 171 -2.14 4.65 6.50
C PHE A 171 -3.35 4.82 5.60
N SER A 172 -4.02 3.71 5.30
CA SER A 172 -5.35 3.74 4.71
C SER A 172 -6.30 4.56 5.58
N PHE A 173 -7.35 5.12 4.99
CA PHE A 173 -8.34 5.89 5.73
C PHE A 173 -8.90 5.12 6.93
N MET A 174 -9.25 3.85 6.75
CA MET A 174 -9.72 2.98 7.83
C MET A 174 -8.67 2.80 8.94
N LYS A 175 -7.40 2.59 8.60
CA LYS A 175 -6.34 2.48 9.59
C LYS A 175 -6.12 3.79 10.34
N LYS A 176 -6.19 4.95 9.67
CA LYS A 176 -6.15 6.28 10.31
C LYS A 176 -7.32 6.44 11.30
N CYS A 177 -8.54 6.11 10.89
CA CYS A 177 -9.72 6.18 11.76
C CYS A 177 -9.60 5.24 12.97
N SER A 178 -9.24 3.98 12.77
CA SER A 178 -9.08 3.01 13.87
C SER A 178 -7.98 3.43 14.84
N PHE A 179 -6.83 3.88 14.35
CA PHE A 179 -5.74 4.35 15.20
C PHE A 179 -6.17 5.56 16.05
N SER A 180 -6.82 6.55 15.42
CA SER A 180 -7.34 7.71 16.15
C SER A 180 -8.41 7.32 17.17
N PHE A 181 -9.35 6.44 16.80
CA PHE A 181 -10.40 5.97 17.70
C PHE A 181 -9.84 5.26 18.93
N LEU A 182 -8.81 4.42 18.77
CA LEU A 182 -8.15 3.72 19.87
C LEU A 182 -7.27 4.65 20.73
N ALA A 183 -6.64 5.66 20.14
CA ALA A 183 -5.76 6.58 20.89
C ALA A 183 -6.55 7.60 21.74
N LEU A 184 -7.76 7.99 21.30
CA LEU A 184 -8.54 9.04 21.95
C LEU A 184 -8.93 8.74 23.41
N PRO A 185 -9.43 7.54 23.77
CA PRO A 185 -9.76 7.20 25.16
C PRO A 185 -8.58 7.37 26.12
N GLY A 186 -7.38 6.89 25.76
CA GLY A 186 -6.19 7.02 26.59
C GLY A 186 -5.78 8.48 26.82
N ILE A 187 -5.80 9.30 25.76
CA ILE A 187 -5.46 10.73 25.86
C ILE A 187 -6.50 11.51 26.68
N ILE A 188 -7.80 11.25 26.44
CA ILE A 188 -8.89 11.92 27.14
C ILE A 188 -8.93 11.49 28.61
N GLY A 189 -8.77 10.20 28.89
CA GLY A 189 -8.75 9.66 30.25
C GLY A 189 -7.65 10.30 31.10
N VAL A 190 -6.40 10.32 30.59
CA VAL A 190 -5.27 10.94 31.28
C VAL A 190 -5.50 12.44 31.53
N LYS A 191 -6.17 13.14 30.60
CA LYS A 191 -6.47 14.58 30.74
C LYS A 191 -7.63 14.88 31.69
N ILE A 192 -8.72 14.11 31.64
CA ILE A 192 -9.89 14.26 32.53
C ILE A 192 -9.50 14.02 33.98
N PHE A 193 -8.66 13.02 34.24
CA PHE A 193 -8.17 12.73 35.60
C PHE A 193 -7.02 13.65 36.04
N GLY A 194 -6.68 14.66 35.24
CA GLY A 194 -5.61 15.61 35.55
C GLY A 194 -4.22 14.99 35.60
N LEU A 195 -4.07 13.72 35.20
CA LEU A 195 -2.81 12.98 35.25
C LEU A 195 -1.76 13.55 34.29
N SER A 196 -2.18 14.14 33.15
CA SER A 196 -1.22 14.74 32.20
C SER A 196 -0.49 15.97 32.76
N ASN A 197 -1.10 16.68 33.72
CA ASN A 197 -0.59 17.94 34.27
C ASN A 197 -0.36 17.87 35.79
N CYS A 198 -0.50 16.69 36.40
CA CYS A 198 -0.32 16.51 37.82
C CYS A 198 1.16 16.69 38.19
N LYS A 199 1.45 17.74 38.96
CA LYS A 199 2.79 18.01 39.50
C LYS A 199 2.96 17.52 40.94
N GLU A 200 1.89 16.99 41.54
CA GLU A 200 1.91 16.48 42.91
C GLU A 200 2.54 15.09 42.96
N SER A 201 3.21 14.78 44.08
CA SER A 201 3.74 13.44 44.33
C SER A 201 2.61 12.47 44.69
N TRP A 202 2.71 11.24 44.19
CA TRP A 202 1.87 10.13 44.64
C TRP A 202 2.05 9.93 46.15
N LYS A 203 0.94 9.89 46.89
CA LYS A 203 0.98 9.79 48.36
C LYS A 203 0.97 8.33 48.82
N ASP A 204 0.37 7.45 48.03
CA ASP A 204 0.32 6.02 48.26
C ASP A 204 0.53 5.22 46.97
N LEU A 205 1.07 4.00 47.07
CA LEU A 205 1.29 3.13 45.90
C LEU A 205 -0.05 2.77 45.21
N ASN A 206 -1.16 2.69 45.96
CA ASN A 206 -2.48 2.43 45.40
C ASN A 206 -2.99 3.59 44.54
N ASP A 207 -2.44 4.80 44.67
CA ASP A 207 -2.84 5.91 43.81
C ASP A 207 -2.51 5.63 42.33
N ILE A 208 -1.51 4.79 42.05
CA ILE A 208 -1.13 4.37 40.68
C ILE A 208 -2.28 3.62 40.00
N LYS A 209 -3.16 2.95 40.75
CA LYS A 209 -4.33 2.25 40.19
C LYS A 209 -5.30 3.20 39.49
N LYS A 210 -5.28 4.50 39.82
CA LYS A 210 -6.08 5.55 39.15
C LYS A 210 -5.69 5.72 37.67
N VAL A 211 -4.49 5.30 37.27
CA VAL A 211 -4.02 5.34 35.87
C VAL A 211 -4.69 4.28 35.01
N PHE A 212 -4.96 3.10 35.57
CA PHE A 212 -5.49 1.94 34.83
C PHE A 212 -7.01 1.92 34.70
N PHE A 213 -7.71 2.94 35.19
CA PHE A 213 -9.17 3.03 35.19
C PHE A 213 -9.83 2.85 33.79
N PHE A 214 -9.10 3.14 32.70
CA PHE A 214 -9.63 3.02 31.33
C PHE A 214 -9.13 1.81 30.55
N GLU A 215 -8.03 1.20 30.97
CA GLU A 215 -7.43 0.03 30.32
C GLU A 215 -7.02 -0.96 31.41
N GLU A 216 -8.05 -1.53 32.04
CA GLU A 216 -7.87 -2.61 33.01
C GLU A 216 -7.70 -3.92 32.24
N THR A 217 -6.59 -4.59 32.50
CA THR A 217 -6.25 -5.93 32.01
C THR A 217 -5.99 -6.83 33.21
N GLU A 218 -6.03 -8.15 33.05
CA GLU A 218 -5.75 -9.08 34.17
C GLU A 218 -4.41 -8.76 34.88
N ASN A 219 -3.44 -8.19 34.16
CA ASN A 219 -2.14 -7.83 34.70
C ASN A 219 -2.11 -6.46 35.40
N SER A 220 -3.09 -5.58 35.22
CA SER A 220 -3.12 -4.27 35.88
C SER A 220 -3.63 -4.31 37.32
N GLU A 221 -4.31 -5.40 37.73
CA GLU A 221 -4.84 -5.57 39.09
C GLU A 221 -3.79 -6.06 40.10
N CYS A 222 -2.61 -6.52 39.65
CA CYS A 222 -1.65 -7.24 40.50
C CYS A 222 -0.25 -6.59 40.61
N PRO A 223 -0.07 -5.44 41.28
CA PRO A 223 1.27 -4.87 41.49
C PRO A 223 2.06 -5.50 42.64
N THR A 224 1.42 -6.26 43.54
CA THR A 224 1.97 -6.59 44.87
C THR A 224 1.93 -8.07 45.27
N SER A 225 1.65 -9.01 44.36
CA SER A 225 1.82 -10.41 44.72
C SER A 225 3.31 -10.77 44.71
N GLU A 226 3.86 -11.12 45.88
CA GLU A 226 5.25 -11.56 46.08
C GLU A 226 5.64 -12.74 45.16
N ASN A 227 4.66 -13.40 44.54
CA ASN A 227 4.86 -14.54 43.64
C ASN A 227 5.30 -14.18 42.21
N ILE A 228 5.30 -12.91 41.80
CA ILE A 228 5.67 -12.52 40.42
C ILE A 228 7.17 -12.19 40.28
N PHE A 229 7.83 -11.74 41.35
CA PHE A 229 9.23 -11.28 41.34
C PHE A 229 10.20 -12.20 42.11
N HIS A 230 9.96 -13.52 42.13
CA HIS A 230 10.94 -14.46 42.68
C HIS A 230 12.21 -14.48 41.81
N ILE A 231 13.17 -13.61 42.15
CA ILE A 231 14.57 -13.80 41.78
C ILE A 231 15.11 -14.88 42.71
N SER A 232 15.29 -16.08 42.17
CA SER A 232 16.00 -17.17 42.84
C SER A 232 17.44 -16.74 43.13
N THR A 233 17.69 -16.26 44.35
CA THR A 233 19.03 -16.18 44.92
C THR A 233 19.34 -17.52 45.59
N THR A 234 19.73 -18.50 44.79
CA THR A 234 20.42 -19.69 45.31
C THR A 234 21.91 -19.33 45.43
N GLY A 235 22.36 -19.11 46.66
CA GLY A 235 23.77 -19.20 47.05
C GLY A 235 24.20 -20.64 47.28
#